data_AF-A0A7S1DRY4-F1
#
_entry.id   AF-A0A7S1DRY4-F1
#
_cell.length_a   1.000
_cell.length_b   1.000
_cell.length_c   1.000
_cell.angle_alpha   90.00
_cell.angle_beta   90.00
_cell.angle_gamma   90.00
#
_symmetry.space_group_name_H-M   'P 1'
#
loop_
_entity.id
_entity.type
_entity.pdbx_description
1 polymer ?
#
loop_
_entity_poly.entity_id
_entity_poly.type
_entity_poly.pdbx_seq_one_letter_code
_entity_poly.pdbx_strand_id
1 'polypeptide(L)'
;ELTASERAAFGALVSLAGHVPDGGFDSHSLTLLVNAFSRAGVDDERLYKRVSEVAMTLDSFDSQAVANMMNSFAKADVFNPTLMTFLSSQALSIPPEQYSAQSMVLIVTSIAKGAE
;
A
#
# COMPACT_ATOMS: atom_id res chain seq x y z
N GLU A 1 11.55 -4.54 -18.14
CA GLU A 1 10.37 -5.43 -18.02
C GLU A 1 10.79 -6.68 -17.27
N LEU A 2 9.89 -7.26 -16.47
CA LEU A 2 10.16 -8.53 -15.79
C LEU A 2 10.31 -9.67 -16.81
N THR A 3 11.14 -10.65 -16.51
CA THR A 3 11.22 -11.93 -17.20
C THR A 3 10.01 -12.81 -16.85
N ALA A 4 9.79 -13.88 -17.62
CA ALA A 4 8.73 -14.84 -17.33
C ALA A 4 8.93 -15.53 -15.96
N SER A 5 10.19 -15.82 -15.61
CA SER A 5 10.53 -16.41 -14.30
C SER A 5 10.24 -15.44 -13.15
N GLU A 6 10.55 -14.15 -13.31
CA GLU A 6 10.27 -13.14 -12.29
C GLU A 6 8.76 -12.96 -12.10
N ARG A 7 7.98 -12.91 -13.19
CA ARG A 7 6.51 -12.87 -13.10
C ARG A 7 5.93 -14.10 -12.39
N ALA A 8 6.46 -15.30 -12.67
CA ALA A 8 6.01 -16.52 -12.03
C ALA A 8 6.33 -16.55 -10.53
N ALA A 9 7.54 -16.15 -10.15
CA ALA A 9 7.93 -16.00 -8.74
C ALA A 9 7.03 -15.00 -8.02
N PHE A 10 6.68 -13.90 -8.70
CA PHE A 10 5.79 -12.87 -8.16
C PHE A 10 4.38 -13.40 -7.90
N GLY A 11 3.77 -14.08 -8.88
CA GLY A 11 2.46 -14.70 -8.70
C GLY A 11 2.42 -15.75 -7.59
N ALA A 12 3.50 -16.52 -7.43
CA ALA A 12 3.63 -17.48 -6.32
C ALA A 12 3.68 -16.77 -4.96
N LEU A 13 4.45 -15.68 -4.84
CA LEU A 13 4.52 -14.88 -3.61
C LEU A 13 3.20 -14.17 -3.29
N VAL A 14 2.46 -13.69 -4.29
CA VAL A 14 1.08 -13.18 -4.13
C VAL A 14 0.18 -14.25 -3.52
N SER A 15 0.23 -15.46 -4.07
CA SER A 15 -0.58 -16.57 -3.56
C SER A 15 -0.22 -16.89 -2.11
N LEU A 16 1.07 -16.93 -1.76
CA LEU A 16 1.53 -17.17 -0.39
C LEU A 16 1.11 -16.04 0.56
N ALA A 17 1.20 -14.77 0.14
CA ALA A 17 0.73 -13.63 0.92
C ALA A 17 -0.77 -13.74 1.25
N GLY A 18 -1.58 -14.30 0.35
CA GLY A 18 -2.99 -14.59 0.60
C GLY A 18 -3.26 -15.64 1.70
N HIS A 19 -2.26 -16.48 2.02
CA HIS A 19 -2.34 -17.51 3.06
C HIS A 19 -1.69 -17.11 4.39
N VAL A 20 -1.13 -15.90 4.47
CA VAL A 20 -0.60 -15.39 5.75
C VAL A 20 -1.79 -15.18 6.70
N PRO A 21 -1.74 -15.76 7.92
CA PRO A 21 -2.80 -15.60 8.90
C PRO A 21 -3.07 -14.13 9.25
N ASP A 22 -4.28 -13.83 9.71
CA ASP A 22 -4.62 -12.51 10.24
C ASP A 22 -3.64 -12.14 11.38
N GLY A 23 -3.06 -10.94 11.29
CA GLY A 23 -1.98 -10.48 12.19
C GLY A 23 -0.55 -10.86 11.78
N GLY A 24 -0.37 -11.61 10.68
CA GLY A 24 0.96 -11.92 10.13
C GLY A 24 1.59 -10.78 9.31
N PHE A 25 0.84 -9.71 9.03
CA PHE A 25 1.33 -8.49 8.41
C PHE A 25 1.23 -7.33 9.39
N ASP A 26 2.33 -6.58 9.53
CA ASP A 26 2.29 -5.23 10.05
C ASP A 26 2.18 -4.22 8.90
N SER A 27 1.97 -2.95 9.23
CA SER A 27 1.80 -1.88 8.24
C SER A 27 3.02 -1.71 7.36
N HIS A 28 4.22 -1.94 7.89
CA HIS A 28 5.48 -1.84 7.14
C HIS A 28 5.63 -2.98 6.11
N SER A 29 5.43 -4.22 6.52
CA SER A 29 5.54 -5.40 5.66
C SER A 29 4.49 -5.37 4.54
N LEU A 30 3.27 -4.96 4.87
CA LEU A 30 2.21 -4.79 3.89
C LEU A 30 2.55 -3.68 2.89
N THR A 31 3.10 -2.56 3.37
CA THR A 31 3.54 -1.45 2.52
C THR A 31 4.66 -1.84 1.56
N LEU A 32 5.68 -2.56 2.04
CA LEU A 32 6.78 -3.06 1.21
C LEU A 32 6.26 -3.98 0.10
N LEU A 33 5.31 -4.84 0.45
CA LEU A 33 4.68 -5.76 -0.48
C LEU A 33 3.98 -5.00 -1.62
N VAL A 34 3.12 -4.03 -1.30
CA VAL A 34 2.40 -3.22 -2.30
C VAL A 34 3.34 -2.38 -3.15
N ASN A 35 4.37 -1.80 -2.55
CA ASN A 35 5.36 -1.01 -3.27
C ASN A 35 6.12 -1.88 -4.30
N ALA A 36 6.49 -3.10 -3.93
CA ALA A 36 7.09 -4.05 -4.85
C ALA A 36 6.14 -4.36 -6.03
N PHE A 37 4.86 -4.62 -5.75
CA PHE A 37 3.81 -4.86 -6.75
C PHE A 37 3.64 -3.70 -7.73
N SER A 38 3.50 -2.48 -7.20
CA SER A 38 3.37 -1.27 -7.98
C SER A 38 4.59 -1.04 -8.88
N ARG A 39 5.81 -1.20 -8.35
CA ARG A 39 7.06 -1.03 -9.12
C ARG A 39 7.27 -2.09 -10.20
N ALA A 40 6.76 -3.29 -9.97
CA ALA A 40 6.79 -4.38 -10.93
C ALA A 40 5.81 -4.17 -12.11
N GLY A 41 4.94 -3.16 -12.04
CA GLY A 41 3.89 -2.93 -13.03
C GLY A 41 2.85 -4.04 -13.03
N VAL A 42 2.64 -4.69 -11.88
CA VAL A 42 1.64 -5.75 -11.74
C VAL A 42 0.31 -5.13 -11.36
N ASP A 43 -0.60 -5.22 -12.31
CA ASP A 43 -2.00 -4.83 -12.18
C ASP A 43 -2.84 -6.07 -11.85
N ASP A 44 -2.80 -6.47 -10.58
CA ASP A 44 -3.61 -7.58 -10.05
C ASP A 44 -4.64 -7.01 -9.06
N GLU A 45 -5.85 -6.76 -9.56
CA GLU A 45 -6.95 -6.20 -8.78
C GLU A 45 -7.25 -7.04 -7.51
N ARG A 46 -7.13 -8.37 -7.57
CA ARG A 46 -7.42 -9.25 -6.43
C ARG A 46 -6.40 -9.04 -5.31
N LEU A 47 -5.14 -8.86 -5.69
CA LEU A 47 -4.06 -8.55 -4.75
C LEU A 47 -4.28 -7.18 -4.09
N TYR A 48 -4.53 -6.13 -4.87
CA TYR A 48 -4.78 -4.79 -4.30
C TYR A 48 -6.02 -4.76 -3.41
N LYS A 49 -7.08 -5.52 -3.77
CA LYS A 49 -8.26 -5.70 -2.92
C LYS A 49 -7.89 -6.37 -1.60
N ARG A 50 -7.18 -7.51 -1.63
CA ARG A 50 -6.78 -8.24 -0.42
C ARG A 50 -5.89 -7.40 0.48
N VAL A 51 -4.92 -6.69 -0.10
CA VAL A 51 -4.09 -5.73 0.62
C VAL A 51 -4.94 -4.66 1.30
N SER A 52 -5.92 -4.10 0.58
CA SER A 52 -6.81 -3.07 1.15
C SER A 52 -7.56 -3.61 2.36
N GLU A 53 -8.11 -4.82 2.24
CA GLU A 53 -8.82 -5.51 3.34
C GLU A 53 -7.89 -5.69 4.56
N VAL A 54 -6.68 -6.20 4.36
CA VAL A 54 -5.71 -6.40 5.45
C VAL A 54 -5.28 -5.06 6.05
N ALA A 55 -4.98 -4.05 5.23
CA ALA A 55 -4.55 -2.72 5.71
C ALA A 55 -5.57 -2.09 6.67
N MET A 56 -6.86 -2.24 6.37
CA MET A 56 -7.95 -1.72 7.22
C MET A 56 -8.12 -2.48 8.54
N THR A 57 -7.49 -3.65 8.72
CA THR A 57 -7.48 -4.40 9.98
C THR A 57 -6.31 -4.05 10.89
N LEU A 58 -5.35 -3.24 10.43
CA LEU A 58 -4.16 -2.90 11.19
C LEU A 58 -4.44 -1.78 12.19
N ASP A 59 -3.95 -1.94 13.41
CA ASP A 59 -4.21 -1.02 14.52
C ASP A 59 -3.42 0.29 14.42
N SER A 60 -2.26 0.29 13.75
CA SER A 60 -1.36 1.44 13.72
C SER A 60 -0.53 1.55 12.45
N PHE A 61 -0.37 2.78 11.99
CA PHE A 61 0.54 3.15 10.92
C PHE A 61 1.48 4.26 11.38
N ASP A 62 2.73 4.20 10.96
CA ASP A 62 3.61 5.37 10.98
C ASP A 62 3.43 6.21 9.70
N SER A 63 4.03 7.41 9.69
CA SER A 63 3.88 8.36 8.58
C SER A 63 4.44 7.82 7.26
N GLN A 64 5.47 6.97 7.31
CA GLN A 64 6.09 6.38 6.13
C GLN A 64 5.24 5.26 5.55
N ALA A 65 4.65 4.42 6.39
CA ALA A 65 3.74 3.34 5.99
C ALA A 65 2.51 3.92 5.29
N VAL A 66 1.86 4.93 5.87
CA VAL A 66 0.74 5.64 5.22
C VAL A 66 1.17 6.20 3.86
N ALA A 67 2.25 6.97 3.83
CA ALA A 67 2.75 7.63 2.63
C ALA A 67 3.07 6.65 1.49
N ASN A 68 3.77 5.58 1.80
CA ASN A 68 4.18 4.58 0.82
C ASN A 68 2.99 3.75 0.34
N MET A 69 2.03 3.42 1.21
CA MET A 69 0.83 2.71 0.81
C MET A 69 -0.01 3.56 -0.15
N MET A 70 -0.34 4.80 0.24
CA MET A 70 -1.10 5.72 -0.63
C MET A 70 -0.41 5.92 -1.99
N ASN A 71 0.90 6.13 -1.99
CA ASN A 71 1.67 6.33 -3.22
C ASN A 71 1.71 5.07 -4.10
N SER A 72 1.74 3.88 -3.51
CA SER A 72 1.79 2.63 -4.27
C SER A 72 0.45 2.35 -4.95
N PHE A 73 -0.67 2.58 -4.25
CA PHE A 73 -2.01 2.49 -4.84
C PHE A 73 -2.22 3.56 -5.93
N ALA A 74 -1.81 4.81 -5.69
CA ALA A 74 -1.92 5.87 -6.69
C ALA A 74 -1.06 5.62 -7.94
N LYS A 75 0.11 4.97 -7.81
CA LYS A 75 0.96 4.58 -8.95
C LYS A 75 0.42 3.40 -9.73
N ALA A 76 -0.31 2.51 -9.06
CA ALA A 76 -0.94 1.35 -9.68
C ALA A 76 -2.22 1.71 -10.44
N ASP A 77 -2.68 2.96 -10.34
CA ASP A 77 -3.98 3.41 -10.85
C ASP A 77 -5.18 2.63 -10.27
N VAL A 78 -4.98 2.00 -9.11
CA VAL A 78 -6.01 1.26 -8.38
C VAL A 78 -6.54 2.16 -7.27
N PHE A 79 -7.44 3.06 -7.64
CA PHE A 79 -8.06 3.96 -6.66
C PHE A 79 -9.12 3.20 -5.84
N ASN A 80 -8.84 3.04 -4.54
CA ASN A 80 -9.80 2.54 -3.57
C ASN A 80 -10.20 3.69 -2.62
N PRO A 81 -11.37 4.33 -2.82
CA PRO A 81 -11.81 5.48 -2.03
C PRO A 81 -11.90 5.18 -0.53
N THR A 82 -12.33 3.96 -0.18
CA THR A 82 -12.46 3.50 1.20
C THR A 82 -11.09 3.40 1.87
N LEU A 83 -10.13 2.75 1.21
CA LEU A 83 -8.76 2.66 1.70
C LEU A 83 -8.12 4.05 1.82
N MET A 84 -8.32 4.92 0.82
CA MET A 84 -7.74 6.26 0.82
C MET A 84 -8.26 7.11 1.99
N THR A 85 -9.56 7.01 2.28
CA THR A 85 -10.19 7.67 3.43
C THR A 85 -9.64 7.12 4.75
N PHE A 86 -9.53 5.80 4.87
CA PHE A 86 -8.95 5.14 6.04
C PHE A 86 -7.51 5.61 6.30
N LEU A 87 -6.64 5.55 5.28
CA LEU A 87 -5.25 5.98 5.38
C LEU A 87 -5.11 7.48 5.67
N SER A 88 -6.00 8.31 5.14
CA SER A 88 -6.05 9.74 5.49
C SER A 88 -6.40 9.96 6.96
N SER A 89 -7.32 9.17 7.51
CA SER A 89 -7.62 9.21 8.95
C SER A 89 -6.43 8.78 9.80
N GLN A 90 -5.68 7.75 9.36
CA GLN A 90 -4.44 7.33 10.01
C GLN A 90 -3.37 8.43 9.92
N ALA A 91 -3.26 9.13 8.79
CA ALA A 91 -2.37 10.28 8.67
C ALA A 91 -2.68 11.36 9.72
N LEU A 92 -3.97 11.70 9.86
CA LEU A 92 -4.40 12.76 10.77
C LEU A 92 -4.23 12.40 12.26
N SER A 93 -4.11 11.12 12.61
CA SER A 93 -3.86 10.70 13.99
C SER A 93 -2.38 10.68 14.37
N ILE A 94 -1.46 10.72 13.40
CA ILE A 94 -0.01 10.72 13.65
C ILE A 94 0.45 12.11 14.13
N PRO A 95 1.21 12.20 15.23
CA PRO A 95 1.73 13.48 15.72
C PRO A 95 2.63 14.18 14.67
N PRO A 96 2.51 15.52 14.49
CA PRO A 96 3.25 16.27 13.47
C PRO A 96 4.77 16.07 13.52
N GLU A 97 5.35 15.92 14.70
CA GLU A 97 6.79 15.70 14.92
C GLU A 97 7.30 14.35 14.40
N GLN A 98 6.41 13.39 14.11
CA GLN A 98 6.76 12.09 13.54
C GLN A 98 6.73 12.09 12.00
N TYR A 99 6.42 13.23 11.39
CA TYR A 99 6.43 13.36 9.94
C TYR A 99 7.81 13.68 9.39
N SER A 100 8.20 12.92 8.37
CA SER A 100 9.24 13.36 7.45
C SER A 100 8.66 14.23 6.34
N ALA A 101 9.47 15.14 5.78
CA ALA A 101 9.08 15.91 4.60
C ALA A 101 8.66 15.01 3.42
N GLN A 102 9.34 13.88 3.26
CA GLN A 102 9.03 12.90 2.21
C GLN A 102 7.64 12.28 2.42
N SER A 103 7.32 11.88 3.66
CA SER A 103 6.01 11.30 3.98
C SER A 103 4.88 12.27 3.63
N MET A 104 5.02 13.55 4.01
CA MET A 104 4.03 14.59 3.70
C MET A 104 3.83 14.78 2.19
N VAL A 105 4.94 14.88 1.43
CA VAL A 105 4.88 15.06 -0.03
C VAL A 105 4.18 13.88 -0.70
N LEU A 106 4.52 12.66 -0.30
CA LEU A 106 3.92 11.45 -0.87
C LEU A 106 2.43 11.36 -0.55
N ILE A 107 2.00 11.69 0.66
CA ILE A 107 0.57 11.70 1.03
C ILE A 107 -0.19 12.71 0.17
N VAL A 108 0.26 13.97 0.13
CA VAL A 108 -0.43 15.04 -0.61
C VAL A 108 -0.50 14.74 -2.10
N THR A 109 0.61 14.27 -2.70
CA THR A 109 0.63 13.93 -4.13
C THR A 109 -0.24 12.73 -4.47
N SER A 110 -0.35 11.75 -3.57
CA SER A 110 -1.23 10.59 -3.76
C SER A 110 -2.70 10.98 -3.69
N ILE A 111 -3.08 11.88 -2.77
CA ILE A 111 -4.44 12.41 -2.67
C ILE A 111 -4.79 13.19 -3.93
N ALA A 112 -3.89 14.08 -4.39
CA ALA A 112 -4.13 14.88 -5.57
C ALA A 112 -4.38 14.02 -6.82
N LYS A 113 -3.56 12.97 -7.02
CA LYS A 113 -3.74 12.03 -8.13
C LYS A 113 -5.05 11.26 -8.08
N GLY A 114 -5.51 10.89 -6.88
CA GLY A 114 -6.77 10.17 -6.73
C GLY A 114 -8.02 11.05 -6.90
N ALA A 115 -7.86 12.37 -7.03
CA ALA A 115 -8.95 13.32 -7.25
C ALA A 115 -9.11 13.74 -8.73
N GLU A 116 -8.22 13.27 -9.61
CA GLU A 116 -8.28 13.45 -11.07
C GLU A 116 -9.17 12.37 -11.71
#